data_AF-A0A2N9ATC5-F1
#
_entry.id   AF-A0A2N9ATC5-F1
#
_cell.length_a   1.000
_cell.length_b   1.000
_cell.length_c   1.000
_cell.angle_alpha   90.00
_cell.angle_beta   90.00
_cell.angle_gamma   90.00
#
_symmetry.space_group_name_H-M   'P 1'
#
loop_
_entity.id
_entity.type
_entity.pdbx_description
1 polymer ?
#
loop_
_entity_poly.entity_id
_entity_poly.type
_entity_poly.pdbx_seq_one_letter_code
_entity_poly.pdbx_strand_id
1 'polypeptide(L)' 'MADADPCRRVLTPAEEARLFARDAVRAARASWSRPADEGAAMIAVLVVLAAEAMFPELLSEPETDGAGKA' A
#
# COMPACT_ATOMS: atom_id res chain seq x y z
N MET A 1 2.53 -18.03 31.33
CA MET A 1 3.15 -17.77 30.01
C MET A 1 2.15 -18.30 29.00
N ALA A 2 1.28 -17.44 28.48
CA ALA A 2 0.24 -17.87 27.56
C ALA A 2 0.91 -18.27 26.25
N ASP A 3 0.70 -19.52 25.84
CA ASP A 3 1.06 -20.02 24.52
C ASP A 3 0.67 -18.99 23.46
N ALA A 4 1.65 -18.52 22.71
CA ALA A 4 1.40 -17.69 21.55
C ALA A 4 0.58 -18.54 20.57
N ASP A 5 -0.65 -18.10 20.29
CA ASP A 5 -1.49 -18.67 19.24
C ASP A 5 -0.65 -18.82 17.96
N PRO A 6 -0.43 -20.03 17.44
CA PRO A 6 0.40 -20.26 16.25
C PRO A 6 -0.17 -19.57 14.99
N CYS A 7 -1.42 -19.10 15.04
CA CYS A 7 -2.05 -18.33 13.98
C CYS A 7 -1.80 -16.81 14.10
N ARG A 8 -1.26 -16.33 15.23
CA ARG A 8 -1.00 -14.90 15.47
C ARG A 8 0.48 -14.59 15.27
N ARG A 9 0.93 -14.68 14.02
CA ARG A 9 2.25 -14.19 13.64
C ARG A 9 2.37 -12.72 14.06
N VAL A 10 3.29 -12.43 14.96
CA VAL A 10 3.68 -11.05 15.27
C VAL A 10 4.41 -10.51 14.05
N LEU A 11 3.88 -9.44 13.48
CA LEU A 11 4.50 -8.76 12.35
C LEU A 11 5.71 -7.97 12.83
N THR A 12 6.73 -7.88 11.99
CA THR A 12 7.82 -6.94 12.24
C THR A 12 7.33 -5.51 11.98
N PRO A 13 7.94 -4.48 12.59
CA PRO A 13 7.58 -3.09 12.31
C PRO A 13 7.62 -2.73 10.81
N ALA A 14 8.52 -3.34 10.06
CA ALA A 14 8.62 -3.14 8.61
C ALA A 14 7.42 -3.75 7.85
N GLU A 15 6.93 -4.91 8.28
CA GLU A 15 5.75 -5.55 7.70
C GLU A 15 4.47 -4.79 8.01
N GLU A 16 4.33 -4.28 9.24
CA GLU A 16 3.21 -3.42 9.62
C GLU A 16 3.22 -2.12 8.83
N ALA A 17 4.38 -1.47 8.69
CA ALA A 17 4.53 -0.26 7.89
C ALA A 17 4.17 -0.49 6.41
N ARG A 18 4.54 -1.64 5.86
CA ARG A 18 4.20 -2.01 4.48
C ARG A 18 2.70 -2.25 4.29
N LEU A 19 2.04 -2.90 5.25
CA LEU A 19 0.58 -3.07 5.23
C LEU A 19 -0.15 -1.72 5.32
N PHE A 20 0.30 -0.85 6.22
CA PHE A 20 -0.23 0.50 6.35
C PHE A 20 -0.07 1.30 5.04
N ALA A 21 1.11 1.26 4.42
CA ALA A 21 1.35 1.93 3.15
C ALA A 21 0.43 1.42 2.03
N ARG A 22 0.19 0.10 1.97
CA ARG A 22 -0.73 -0.49 1.00
C ARG A 22 -2.17 0.03 1.17
N ASP A 23 -2.65 0.10 2.41
CA ASP A 23 -3.99 0.63 2.71
C ASP A 23 -4.08 2.13 2.42
N ALA A 24 -3.03 2.89 2.74
CA ALA A 24 -2.96 4.32 2.44
C ALA A 24 -3.01 4.59 0.93
N VAL A 25 -2.24 3.84 0.12
CA VAL A 25 -2.28 3.94 -1.35
C VAL A 25 -3.67 3.61 -1.88
N ARG A 26 -4.32 2.56 -1.36
CA ARG A 26 -5.68 2.21 -1.76
C ARG A 26 -6.67 3.35 -1.45
N ALA A 27 -6.58 3.96 -0.28
CA ALA A 27 -7.42 5.09 0.11
C ALA A 27 -7.15 6.34 -0.76
N ALA A 28 -5.88 6.64 -1.04
CA ALA A 28 -5.49 7.74 -1.93
C ALA A 28 -6.01 7.56 -3.35
N ARG A 29 -5.90 6.35 -3.93
CA ARG A 29 -6.45 6.05 -5.26
C ARG A 29 -7.98 6.20 -5.30
N ALA A 30 -8.67 5.80 -4.22
CA ALA A 30 -10.11 5.98 -4.13
C ALA A 30 -10.51 7.47 -4.13
N SER A 31 -9.76 8.31 -3.42
CA SER A 31 -10.07 9.75 -3.33
C SER A 31 -9.79 10.50 -4.64
N TRP A 32 -8.87 10.05 -5.49
CA TRP A 32 -8.59 10.69 -6.79
C TRP A 32 -9.81 10.76 -7.71
N SER A 33 -10.67 9.73 -7.70
CA SER A 33 -11.85 9.69 -8.55
C SER A 33 -12.90 10.74 -8.17
N ARG A 34 -12.93 11.15 -6.90
CA ARG A 34 -13.89 12.14 -6.37
C ARG A 34 -13.38 12.71 -5.03
N PRO A 35 -12.45 13.67 -5.06
CA PRO A 35 -11.94 14.27 -3.83
C PRO A 35 -13.05 15.08 -3.15
N ALA A 36 -13.09 15.06 -1.82
CA ALA A 36 -14.06 15.84 -1.04
C ALA A 36 -13.77 17.35 -1.13
N ASP A 37 -12.49 17.71 -1.12
CA ASP A 37 -11.95 19.06 -1.23
C ASP A 37 -10.50 19.03 -1.77
N GLU A 38 -9.91 20.22 -1.94
CA GLU A 38 -8.53 20.39 -2.41
C GLU A 38 -7.49 19.76 -1.46
N GLY A 39 -7.72 19.85 -0.15
CA GLY A 39 -6.83 19.26 0.86
C GLY A 39 -6.78 17.74 0.75
N ALA A 40 -7.94 17.10 0.53
CA ALA A 40 -8.03 15.67 0.31
C ALA A 40 -7.29 15.23 -0.98
N ALA A 41 -7.36 16.03 -2.05
CA ALA A 41 -6.61 15.77 -3.28
C ALA A 41 -5.10 15.89 -3.05
N MET A 42 -4.66 16.94 -2.34
CA MET A 42 -3.24 17.14 -2.00
C MET A 42 -2.70 15.99 -1.14
N ILE A 43 -3.42 15.59 -0.10
CA ILE A 43 -3.02 14.48 0.78
C ILE A 43 -2.87 13.18 -0.03
N ALA A 44 -3.79 12.91 -0.96
CA ALA A 44 -3.71 11.72 -1.80
C ALA A 44 -2.43 11.67 -2.64
N VAL A 45 -2.02 12.81 -3.21
CA VAL A 45 -0.75 12.94 -3.93
C VAL A 45 0.45 12.70 -2.99
N LEU A 46 0.45 13.31 -1.80
CA LEU A 46 1.53 13.14 -0.83
C LEU A 46 1.67 11.68 -0.37
N VAL A 47 0.55 10.97 -0.17
CA VAL A 47 0.54 9.55 0.19
C VAL A 47 1.19 8.70 -0.90
N VAL A 48 0.89 8.96 -2.17
CA VAL A 48 1.50 8.21 -3.29
C VAL A 48 3.00 8.51 -3.40
N LEU A 49 3.42 9.77 -3.26
CA LEU A 49 4.86 10.11 -3.25
C LEU A 49 5.61 9.45 -2.09
N ALA A 50 5.00 9.41 -0.89
CA ALA A 50 5.58 8.75 0.26
C ALA A 50 5.67 7.23 0.06
N ALA A 51 4.63 6.62 -0.52
CA ALA A 51 4.63 5.19 -0.84
C ALA A 51 5.69 4.84 -1.89
N GLU A 52 5.87 5.65 -2.92
CA GLU A 52 6.93 5.46 -3.93
C GLU A 52 8.32 5.51 -3.29
N ALA A 53 8.55 6.44 -2.37
CA ALA A 53 9.84 6.60 -1.70
C ALA A 53 10.17 5.46 -0.73
N MET A 54 9.17 4.86 -0.08
CA MET A 54 9.38 3.83 0.96
C MET A 54 9.20 2.40 0.44
N PHE A 55 8.25 2.19 -0.46
CA PHE A 55 7.80 0.90 -0.95
C PHE A 55 7.40 0.98 -2.44
N PRO A 56 8.34 1.28 -3.35
CA PRO A 56 8.06 1.52 -4.78
C PRO A 56 7.31 0.34 -5.43
N GLU A 57 7.54 -0.88 -4.96
CA GLU A 57 6.87 -2.08 -5.45
C GLU A 57 5.36 -2.11 -5.18
N LEU A 58 4.82 -1.22 -4.34
CA LEU A 58 3.37 -1.07 -4.14
C LEU A 58 2.71 -0.26 -5.27
N LEU A 59 3.48 0.49 -6.04
CA LEU A 59 3.01 1.35 -7.11
C LEU A 59 3.36 0.81 -8.49
N SER A 60 4.42 0.00 -8.60
CA SER A 60 4.68 -0.81 -9.79
C SER A 60 3.49 -1.72 -10.09
N GLU A 61 2.89 -1.58 -11.27
CA GLU A 61 2.03 -2.64 -11.79
C GLU A 61 2.88 -3.90 -11.98
N PRO A 62 2.38 -5.10 -11.64
CA PRO A 62 3.05 -6.30 -12.10
C PRO A 62 3.06 -6.22 -13.63
N GLU A 63 4.24 -6.13 -14.25
CA GLU A 63 4.36 -6.53 -15.64
C GLU A 63 3.66 -7.88 -15.74
N THR A 64 2.58 -7.94 -16.52
CA THR A 64 1.94 -9.19 -16.89
C THR A 64 2.99 -10.05 -17.58
N ASP A 65 3.78 -10.77 -16.81
CA ASP A 65 4.71 -11.79 -17.26
C ASP A 65 3.85 -13.00 -17.62
N GLY A 66 3.22 -12.90 -18.79
CA GLY A 66 2.14 -13.78 -19.24
C GLY A 66 1.86 -13.72 -20.73
N ALA A 67 2.76 -13.15 -21.53
CA ALA A 67 2.81 -13.39 -22.98
C ALA A 67 4.01 -14.27 -23.34
N GLY A 68 4.18 -15.36 -22.59
CA GLY A 68 5.12 -16.43 -22.90
C GLY A 68 4.44 -17.54 -23.70
N LYS A 69 4.77 -17.60 -25.00
CA LYS A 69 4.92 -18.80 -25.85
C LYS A 69 3.98 -20.01 -25.60
N ALA A 70 3.08 -20.26 -26.55
CA ALA A 70 3.01 -21.50 -27.35
C ALA A 70 2.09 -21.27 -28.56
#